data_AF-X1SGE8-F1
#
_entry.id   AF-X1SGE8-F1
#
_cell.length_a   1.000
_cell.length_b   1.000
_cell.length_c   1.000
_cell.angle_alpha   90.00
_cell.angle_beta   90.00
_cell.angle_gamma   90.00
#
_symmetry.space_group_name_H-M   'P 1'
#
loop_
_entity.id
_entity.type
_entity.pdbx_description
1 polymer ?
#
loop_
_entity_poly.entity_id
_entity_poly.type
_entity_poly.pdbx_seq_one_letter_code
_entity_poly.pdbx_strand_id
1 'polypeptide(L)'
;MKSNVKKLSECKREIELEIPENEVTEEFEKIIVQYSTRSKIRGFRPGKAPKEIIKRMYYSEIKESLINSLAPKALNNELKALNLSLAGMPIINDFYFKEGHPLRFKAQFEVWAEFSLPEYKNIKVKKKITSFSEKEVNESLEELRLKSAQYIPVEGRGVAEEDYVVAEIKGKDTKTKKHLPTEKVVILAG
;
A
#
# COMPACT_ATOMS: atom_id res chain seq x y z
N MET A 1 -15.98 2.31 29.82
CA MET A 1 -15.60 1.05 29.13
C MET A 1 -14.92 0.13 30.13
N LYS A 2 -15.15 -1.18 30.03
CA LYS A 2 -14.32 -2.18 30.73
C LYS A 2 -13.50 -2.91 29.69
N SER A 3 -12.20 -3.04 29.92
CA SER A 3 -11.27 -3.75 29.06
C SER A 3 -10.57 -4.84 29.85
N ASN A 4 -10.42 -6.01 29.24
CA ASN A 4 -9.62 -7.10 29.79
C ASN A 4 -8.64 -7.57 28.73
N VAL A 5 -7.35 -7.38 28.98
CA VAL A 5 -6.27 -7.73 28.04
C VAL A 5 -5.68 -9.07 28.45
N LYS A 6 -5.77 -10.05 27.54
CA LYS A 6 -5.16 -11.37 27.69
C LYS A 6 -3.97 -11.50 26.74
N LYS A 7 -2.82 -11.92 27.28
CA LYS A 7 -1.63 -12.25 26.48
C LYS A 7 -1.75 -13.69 25.99
N LEU A 8 -1.75 -13.89 24.67
CA LEU A 8 -1.81 -15.22 24.06
C LEU A 8 -0.41 -15.74 23.68
N SER A 9 0.47 -14.87 23.17
CA SER A 9 1.87 -15.20 22.84
C SER A 9 2.76 -13.95 22.97
N GLU A 10 4.00 -13.99 22.48
CA GLU A 10 4.91 -12.83 22.52
C GLU A 10 4.32 -11.61 21.79
N CYS A 11 3.79 -11.82 20.58
CA CYS A 11 3.21 -10.76 19.76
C CYS A 11 1.68 -10.78 19.75
N LYS A 12 1.02 -11.92 19.95
CA LYS A 12 -0.46 -12.01 19.91
C LYS A 12 -1.08 -11.66 21.25
N ARG A 13 -2.04 -10.74 21.22
CA ARG A 13 -2.87 -10.33 22.35
C ARG A 13 -4.35 -10.41 21.97
N GLU A 14 -5.18 -10.62 22.98
CA GLU A 14 -6.64 -10.58 22.87
C GLU A 14 -7.16 -9.55 23.87
N ILE A 15 -8.10 -8.72 23.45
CA ILE A 15 -8.77 -7.77 24.32
C ILE A 15 -10.28 -8.00 24.27
N GLU A 16 -10.86 -8.17 25.44
CA GLU A 16 -12.31 -8.15 25.64
C GLU A 16 -12.71 -6.72 25.98
N LEU A 17 -13.59 -6.14 25.15
CA LEU A 17 -14.08 -4.77 25.32
C LEU A 17 -15.58 -4.77 25.58
N GLU A 18 -15.99 -4.00 26.59
CA GLU A 18 -17.38 -3.72 26.92
C GLU A 18 -17.65 -2.22 26.77
N ILE A 19 -18.47 -1.89 25.77
CA ILE A 19 -18.95 -0.53 25.51
C ILE A 19 -20.24 -0.29 26.32
N PRO A 20 -20.32 0.79 27.11
CA PRO A 20 -21.50 1.08 27.92
C PRO A 20 -22.73 1.33 27.04
N GLU A 21 -23.91 0.99 27.56
CA GLU A 21 -25.19 1.12 26.85
C GLU A 21 -25.43 2.54 26.30
N ASN A 22 -25.09 3.59 27.07
CA ASN A 22 -25.29 4.98 26.68
C ASN A 22 -24.61 5.34 25.34
N GLU A 23 -23.36 4.90 25.14
CA GLU A 23 -22.65 5.17 23.89
C GLU A 23 -23.23 4.35 22.72
N VAL A 24 -23.69 3.14 23.02
CA VAL A 24 -24.32 2.24 22.03
C VAL A 24 -25.65 2.82 21.56
N THR A 25 -26.49 3.31 22.47
CA THR A 25 -27.80 3.89 22.14
C THR A 25 -27.65 5.19 21.35
N GLU A 26 -26.70 6.06 21.72
CA GLU A 26 -26.42 7.29 20.98
C GLU A 26 -26.00 7.04 19.53
N GLU A 27 -25.06 6.14 19.28
CA GLU A 27 -24.65 5.80 17.91
C GLU A 27 -25.76 5.05 17.15
N PHE A 28 -26.52 4.20 17.83
CA PHE A 28 -27.66 3.50 17.23
C PHE A 28 -28.73 4.48 16.72
N GLU A 29 -29.05 5.52 17.50
CA GLU A 29 -29.97 6.57 17.06
C GLU A 29 -29.44 7.36 15.86
N LYS A 30 -28.14 7.70 15.85
CA LYS A 30 -27.51 8.39 14.71
C LYS A 30 -27.62 7.56 13.44
N ILE A 31 -27.37 6.25 13.52
CA ILE A 31 -27.47 5.34 12.37
C ILE A 31 -28.93 5.25 11.90
N ILE A 32 -29.91 5.16 12.81
CA ILE A 32 -31.33 5.17 12.43
C ILE A 32 -31.69 6.44 11.64
N VAL A 33 -31.20 7.61 12.06
CA VAL A 33 -31.44 8.87 11.34
C VAL A 33 -30.76 8.87 9.97
N GLN A 34 -29.55 8.33 9.84
CA GLN A 34 -28.90 8.19 8.54
C GLN A 34 -29.68 7.26 7.61
N TYR A 35 -30.15 6.11 8.11
CA TYR A 35 -30.97 5.19 7.35
C TYR A 35 -32.33 5.79 6.99
N SER A 36 -32.94 6.61 7.84
CA SER A 36 -34.23 7.26 7.56
C SER A 36 -34.15 8.18 6.33
N THR A 37 -33.03 8.90 6.18
CA THR A 37 -32.81 9.80 5.03
C THR A 37 -32.54 9.08 3.73
N ARG A 38 -31.88 7.91 3.78
CA ARG A 38 -31.48 7.13 2.59
C ARG A 38 -32.54 6.13 2.13
N SER A 39 -33.33 5.58 3.05
CA SER A 39 -34.29 4.52 2.74
C SER A 39 -35.60 5.07 2.15
N LYS A 40 -36.06 4.45 1.06
CA LYS A 40 -37.37 4.70 0.46
C LYS A 40 -38.37 3.68 1.02
N ILE A 41 -39.17 4.10 2.01
CA ILE A 41 -40.18 3.25 2.63
C ILE A 41 -41.54 3.51 1.97
N ARG A 42 -42.19 2.45 1.47
CA ARG A 42 -43.51 2.54 0.83
C ARG A 42 -44.51 3.16 1.82
N GLY A 43 -45.23 4.20 1.38
CA GLY A 43 -46.23 4.90 2.18
C GLY A 43 -45.71 6.14 2.94
N PHE A 44 -44.40 6.37 3.00
CA PHE A 44 -43.83 7.56 3.66
C PHE A 44 -43.04 8.41 2.69
N ARG A 45 -43.11 9.74 2.86
CA ARG A 45 -42.20 10.65 2.16
C ARG A 45 -40.76 10.34 2.59
N PRO A 46 -39.78 10.26 1.66
CA PRO A 46 -38.39 9.98 1.99
C PRO A 46 -37.89 10.86 3.16
N GLY A 47 -37.21 10.27 4.15
CA GLY A 47 -36.73 10.97 5.34
C GLY A 47 -37.76 11.20 6.46
N LYS A 48 -39.05 10.87 6.26
CA LYS A 48 -40.13 11.13 7.24
C LYS A 48 -40.81 9.86 7.74
N ALA A 49 -40.20 8.69 7.52
CA ALA A 49 -40.71 7.44 8.10
C ALA A 49 -40.45 7.38 9.62
N PRO A 50 -41.38 6.84 10.42
CA PRO A 50 -41.19 6.62 11.85
C PRO A 50 -39.99 5.71 12.15
N LYS A 51 -39.25 6.02 13.22
CA LYS A 51 -38.05 5.28 13.65
C LYS A 51 -38.32 3.79 13.87
N GLU A 52 -39.48 3.43 14.43
CA GLU A 52 -39.84 2.03 14.71
C GLU A 52 -39.96 1.17 13.44
N ILE A 53 -40.50 1.74 12.36
CA ILE A 53 -40.67 1.03 11.08
C ILE A 53 -39.32 0.80 10.42
N ILE A 54 -38.46 1.83 10.42
CA ILE A 54 -37.09 1.73 9.90
C ILE A 54 -36.31 0.68 10.66
N LYS A 55 -36.37 0.73 11.99
CA LYS A 55 -35.70 -0.22 12.88
C LYS A 55 -36.16 -1.65 12.61
N ARG A 56 -37.46 -1.89 12.41
CA ARG A 56 -37.99 -3.23 12.14
C ARG A 56 -37.54 -3.78 10.79
N MET A 57 -37.48 -2.94 9.75
CA MET A 57 -37.09 -3.40 8.41
C MET A 57 -35.58 -3.53 8.22
N TYR A 58 -34.79 -2.63 8.80
CA TYR A 58 -33.34 -2.54 8.60
C TYR A 58 -32.53 -2.97 9.84
N TYR A 59 -33.13 -3.73 10.75
CA TYR A 59 -32.48 -4.10 12.02
C TYR A 59 -31.08 -4.70 11.83
N SER A 60 -30.95 -5.68 10.92
CA SER A 60 -29.68 -6.36 10.67
C SER A 60 -28.61 -5.42 10.10
N GLU A 61 -28.99 -4.57 9.14
CA GLU A 61 -28.07 -3.61 8.52
C GLU A 61 -27.63 -2.52 9.51
N ILE A 62 -28.56 -2.02 10.32
CA ILE A 62 -28.27 -1.04 11.37
C ILE A 62 -27.33 -1.67 12.42
N LYS A 63 -27.58 -2.92 12.82
CA LYS A 63 -26.72 -3.66 13.76
C LYS A 63 -25.30 -3.82 13.21
N GLU A 64 -25.16 -4.22 11.95
CA GLU A 64 -23.87 -4.39 11.31
C GLU A 64 -23.12 -3.04 11.18
N SER A 65 -23.83 -1.99 10.75
CA SER A 65 -23.28 -0.64 10.67
C SER A 65 -22.81 -0.11 12.03
N LEU A 66 -23.58 -0.40 13.09
CA LEU A 66 -23.24 -0.05 14.46
C LEU A 66 -21.94 -0.73 14.91
N ILE A 67 -21.82 -2.04 14.68
CA ILE A 67 -20.63 -2.82 14.99
C ILE A 67 -19.41 -2.26 14.25
N ASN A 68 -19.56 -2.01 12.95
CA ASN A 68 -18.48 -1.48 12.10
C ASN A 68 -18.05 -0.04 12.47
N SER A 69 -18.95 0.76 13.05
CA SER A 69 -18.63 2.12 13.53
C SER A 69 -17.98 2.10 14.92
N LEU A 70 -18.58 1.37 15.87
CA LEU A 70 -18.19 1.43 17.28
C LEU A 70 -16.97 0.57 17.60
N ALA A 71 -16.90 -0.66 17.09
CA ALA A 71 -15.86 -1.60 17.49
C ALA A 71 -14.44 -1.10 17.14
N PRO A 72 -14.17 -0.56 15.93
CA PRO A 72 -12.86 -0.01 15.61
C PRO A 72 -12.52 1.25 16.41
N LYS A 73 -13.51 2.11 16.72
CA LYS A 73 -13.28 3.33 17.52
C LYS A 73 -12.92 2.98 18.97
N ALA A 74 -13.70 2.10 19.60
CA ALA A 74 -13.45 1.65 20.97
C ALA A 74 -12.10 0.95 21.09
N LEU A 75 -11.77 0.07 20.14
CA LEU A 75 -10.49 -0.63 20.12
C LEU A 75 -9.31 0.34 19.98
N ASN A 76 -9.38 1.31 19.05
CA ASN A 76 -8.31 2.29 18.87
C ASN A 76 -8.12 3.19 20.09
N ASN A 77 -9.20 3.58 20.77
CA ASN A 77 -9.12 4.38 21.98
C ASN A 77 -8.43 3.60 23.11
N GLU A 78 -8.77 2.33 23.28
CA GLU A 78 -8.16 1.49 24.31
C GLU A 78 -6.68 1.19 24.01
N LEU A 79 -6.34 0.90 22.74
CA LEU A 79 -4.95 0.68 22.33
C LEU A 79 -4.08 1.91 22.56
N LYS A 80 -4.61 3.11 22.32
CA LYS A 80 -3.94 4.38 22.63
C LYS A 80 -3.74 4.56 24.14
N ALA A 81 -4.75 4.25 24.95
CA ALA A 81 -4.64 4.32 26.41
C ALA A 81 -3.56 3.37 26.96
N LEU A 82 -3.39 2.21 26.32
CA LEU A 82 -2.39 1.20 26.68
C LEU A 82 -1.03 1.41 25.99
N ASN A 83 -0.87 2.46 25.17
CA ASN A 83 0.33 2.74 24.36
C ASN A 83 0.79 1.53 23.51
N LEU A 84 -0.14 0.71 23.02
CA LEU A 84 0.19 -0.47 22.22
C LEU A 84 0.24 -0.12 20.73
N SER A 85 1.37 -0.42 20.12
CA SER A 85 1.56 -0.26 18.68
C SER A 85 1.20 -1.57 17.97
N LEU A 86 0.12 -1.53 17.19
CA LEU A 86 -0.31 -2.64 16.35
C LEU A 86 0.70 -2.92 15.23
N ALA A 87 1.05 -4.19 15.04
CA ALA A 87 1.85 -4.65 13.90
C ALA A 87 0.97 -5.01 12.69
N GLY A 88 -0.32 -5.27 12.89
CA GLY A 88 -1.25 -5.66 11.83
C GLY A 88 -2.70 -5.24 12.11
N MET A 89 -3.60 -5.57 11.18
CA MET A 89 -5.03 -5.30 11.36
C MET A 89 -5.62 -6.24 12.43
N PRO A 90 -6.38 -5.71 13.40
CA PRO A 90 -7.02 -6.52 14.42
C PRO A 90 -8.18 -7.33 13.82
N ILE A 91 -8.33 -8.58 14.26
CA ILE A 91 -9.46 -9.44 13.92
C ILE A 91 -10.47 -9.36 15.06
N ILE A 92 -11.69 -8.95 14.76
CA ILE A 92 -12.75 -8.82 15.77
C ILE A 92 -13.67 -10.04 15.69
N ASN A 93 -13.80 -10.75 16.80
CA ASN A 93 -14.54 -11.99 16.97
C ASN A 93 -15.56 -11.87 18.12
N ASP A 94 -16.47 -12.84 18.21
CA ASP A 94 -17.41 -13.02 19.33
C ASP A 94 -18.23 -11.76 19.70
N PHE A 95 -19.00 -11.26 18.74
CA PHE A 95 -19.90 -10.12 18.96
C PHE A 95 -21.17 -10.53 19.72
N TYR A 96 -21.31 -9.99 20.93
CA TYR A 96 -22.55 -10.02 21.68
C TYR A 96 -23.20 -8.64 21.68
N PHE A 97 -24.22 -8.49 20.86
CA PHE A 97 -25.09 -7.32 20.82
C PHE A 97 -26.52 -7.73 21.14
N LYS A 98 -27.06 -7.09 22.17
CA LYS A 98 -28.48 -7.09 22.49
C LYS A 98 -28.89 -5.63 22.69
N GLU A 99 -30.05 -5.27 22.17
CA GLU A 99 -30.56 -3.91 22.33
C GLU A 99 -30.82 -3.57 23.80
N GLY A 100 -30.46 -2.35 24.22
CA GLY A 100 -30.56 -1.93 25.62
C GLY A 100 -29.57 -2.62 26.55
N HIS A 101 -28.50 -3.19 26.00
CA HIS A 101 -27.44 -3.82 26.75
C HIS A 101 -26.08 -3.34 26.22
N PRO A 102 -25.02 -3.41 27.05
CA PRO A 102 -23.68 -3.08 26.62
C PRO A 102 -23.22 -3.99 25.47
N LEU A 103 -22.52 -3.41 24.50
CA LEU A 103 -21.93 -4.14 23.39
C LEU A 103 -20.63 -4.78 23.87
N ARG A 104 -20.51 -6.10 23.73
CA ARG A 104 -19.30 -6.86 24.06
C ARG A 104 -18.73 -7.50 22.81
N PHE A 105 -17.41 -7.40 22.66
CA PHE A 105 -16.69 -8.05 21.58
C PHE A 105 -15.26 -8.41 22.00
N LYS A 106 -14.67 -9.39 21.30
CA LYS A 106 -13.27 -9.77 21.45
C LYS A 106 -12.50 -9.29 20.24
N ALA A 107 -11.34 -8.68 20.45
CA ALA A 107 -10.42 -8.34 19.37
C ALA A 107 -9.08 -9.03 19.58
N GLN A 108 -8.64 -9.79 18.59
CA GLN A 108 -7.32 -10.42 18.55
C GLN A 108 -6.41 -9.59 17.65
N PHE A 109 -5.22 -9.27 18.14
CA PHE A 109 -4.29 -8.42 17.42
C PHE A 109 -2.84 -8.76 17.73
N GLU A 110 -1.97 -8.32 16.84
CA GLU A 110 -0.53 -8.48 16.96
C GLU A 110 0.11 -7.14 17.31
N VAL A 111 1.00 -7.15 18.31
CA VAL A 111 1.81 -6.01 18.70
C VAL A 111 3.26 -6.22 18.32
N TRP A 112 3.97 -5.13 18.08
CA TRP A 112 5.41 -5.17 17.96
C TRP A 112 6.03 -5.70 19.26
N ALA A 113 6.91 -6.69 19.12
CA ALA A 113 7.69 -7.17 20.25
C ALA A 113 8.66 -6.08 20.70
N GLU A 114 8.78 -5.92 22.02
CA GLU A 114 9.88 -5.16 22.59
C GLU A 114 11.14 -6.02 22.50
N PHE A 115 12.14 -5.54 21.77
CA PHE A 115 13.46 -6.18 21.72
C PHE A 115 14.54 -5.16 22.07
N SER A 116 15.53 -5.59 22.83
CA SER A 116 16.74 -4.82 23.10
C SER A 116 17.76 -5.05 21.99
N LEU A 117 18.31 -3.98 21.43
CA LEU A 117 19.43 -4.08 20.51
C LEU A 117 20.67 -4.60 21.27
N PRO A 118 21.35 -5.64 20.76
CA PRO A 118 22.65 -6.04 21.27
C PRO A 118 23.71 -4.96 20.94
N GLU A 119 24.91 -5.08 21.53
CA GLU A 119 26.01 -4.13 21.29
C GLU A 119 26.48 -4.17 19.82
N TYR A 120 25.93 -3.28 19.00
CA TYR A 120 26.14 -3.27 17.54
C TYR A 120 27.37 -2.46 17.09
N LYS A 121 27.96 -1.64 17.97
CA LYS A 121 29.10 -0.77 17.64
C LYS A 121 30.40 -1.52 17.38
N ASN A 122 30.50 -2.78 17.84
CA ASN A 122 31.69 -3.62 17.65
C ASN A 122 31.66 -4.46 16.35
N ILE A 123 30.64 -4.27 15.51
CA ILE A 123 30.50 -4.98 14.24
C ILE A 123 31.47 -4.38 13.21
N LYS A 124 32.53 -5.13 12.87
CA LYS A 124 33.50 -4.72 11.84
C LYS A 124 32.90 -4.94 10.45
N VAL A 125 32.61 -3.84 9.74
CA VAL A 125 32.17 -3.86 8.34
C VAL A 125 33.35 -3.52 7.43
N LYS A 126 33.56 -4.31 6.37
CA LYS A 126 34.57 -4.00 5.35
C LYS A 126 34.07 -2.83 4.49
N LYS A 127 34.63 -1.64 4.66
CA LYS A 127 34.38 -0.51 3.77
C LYS A 127 35.14 -0.73 2.45
N LYS A 128 34.41 -0.90 1.36
CA LYS A 128 35.01 -0.87 0.02
C LYS A 128 35.28 0.60 -0.34
N ILE A 129 36.56 0.97 -0.37
CA ILE A 129 36.98 2.29 -0.83
C ILE A 129 37.24 2.15 -2.32
N THR A 130 36.39 2.77 -3.13
CA THR A 130 36.60 2.87 -4.57
C THR A 130 37.31 4.19 -4.84
N SER A 131 38.51 4.14 -5.41
CA SER A 131 39.21 5.31 -5.95
C SER A 131 39.06 5.30 -7.46
N PHE A 132 38.66 6.43 -8.03
CA PHE A 132 38.66 6.62 -9.48
C PHE A 132 40.03 7.11 -9.92
N SER A 133 40.54 6.57 -11.01
CA SER A 133 41.77 7.08 -11.62
C SER A 133 41.47 8.27 -12.53
N GLU A 134 42.44 9.18 -12.72
CA GLU A 134 42.32 10.26 -13.71
C GLU A 134 42.08 9.72 -15.12
N LYS A 135 42.60 8.51 -15.41
CA LYS A 135 42.38 7.84 -16.69
C LYS A 135 40.91 7.50 -16.94
N GLU A 136 40.22 6.92 -15.95
CA GLU A 136 38.78 6.60 -16.05
C GLU A 136 37.94 7.87 -16.23
N VAL A 137 38.35 8.97 -15.60
CA VAL A 137 37.70 10.27 -15.75
C VAL A 137 37.89 10.82 -17.17
N ASN A 138 39.12 10.77 -17.69
CA ASN A 138 39.42 11.24 -19.05
C ASN A 138 38.74 10.38 -20.12
N GLU A 139 38.72 9.05 -19.98
CA GLU A 139 38.00 8.15 -20.89
C GLU A 139 36.50 8.50 -20.90
N SER A 140 35.90 8.73 -19.73
CA SER A 140 34.50 9.14 -19.62
C SER A 140 34.23 10.51 -20.27
N LEU A 141 35.17 11.45 -20.15
CA LEU A 141 35.06 12.77 -20.78
C LEU A 141 35.15 12.67 -22.31
N GLU A 142 36.07 11.86 -22.84
CA GLU A 142 36.18 11.65 -24.29
C GLU A 142 34.92 10.98 -24.86
N GLU A 143 34.35 9.99 -24.17
CA GLU A 143 33.08 9.40 -24.59
C GLU A 143 31.94 10.44 -24.66
N LEU A 144 31.87 11.35 -23.68
CA LEU A 144 30.86 12.41 -23.67
C LEU A 144 31.08 13.41 -24.81
N ARG A 145 32.34 13.72 -25.13
CA ARG A 145 32.71 14.59 -26.26
C ARG A 145 32.30 13.95 -27.58
N LEU A 146 32.59 12.67 -27.79
CA LEU A 146 32.22 11.93 -29.00
C LEU A 146 30.69 11.84 -29.16
N LYS A 147 29.94 11.58 -28.09
CA LYS A 147 28.46 11.56 -28.13
C LYS A 147 27.86 12.92 -28.47
N SER A 148 28.55 14.01 -28.16
CA SER A 148 28.11 15.38 -28.41
C SER A 148 28.65 15.95 -29.73
N ALA A 149 29.42 15.17 -30.49
CA ALA A 149 30.01 15.61 -31.75
C ALA A 149 28.95 15.82 -32.83
N GLN A 150 29.18 16.81 -33.70
CA GLN A 150 28.37 17.02 -34.89
C GLN A 150 29.01 16.31 -36.09
N TYR A 151 28.22 15.50 -36.78
CA TYR A 151 28.67 14.83 -38.00
C TYR A 151 28.52 15.74 -39.21
N ILE A 152 29.62 15.98 -39.93
CA ILE A 152 29.64 16.77 -41.16
C ILE A 152 29.69 15.79 -42.35
N PRO A 153 28.79 15.92 -43.34
CA PRO A 153 28.83 15.07 -44.52
C PRO A 153 30.11 15.33 -45.32
N VAL A 154 30.81 14.26 -45.67
CA VAL A 154 32.02 14.32 -46.49
C VAL A 154 31.68 13.86 -47.91
N GLU A 155 32.00 14.69 -48.89
CA GLU A 155 31.81 14.39 -50.31
C GLU A 155 33.16 14.40 -51.05
N GLY A 156 33.34 13.49 -52.03
CA GLY A 156 34.51 13.51 -52.91
C GLY A 156 35.73 12.69 -52.47
N ARG A 157 35.68 12.01 -51.31
CA ARG A 157 36.67 10.98 -50.92
C ARG A 157 35.99 9.67 -50.54
N GLY A 158 36.74 8.57 -50.61
CA GLY A 158 36.31 7.28 -50.06
C GLY A 158 36.20 7.32 -48.53
N VAL A 159 35.52 6.32 -47.97
CA VAL A 159 35.42 6.11 -46.52
C VAL A 159 36.81 5.86 -45.94
N ALA A 160 37.16 6.60 -44.89
CA ALA A 160 38.41 6.44 -44.14
C ALA A 160 38.13 5.94 -42.72
N GLU A 161 39.18 5.52 -42.01
CA GLU A 161 39.11 5.21 -40.58
C GLU A 161 38.56 6.42 -39.80
N GLU A 162 37.74 6.15 -38.79
CA GLU A 162 36.99 7.07 -37.94
C GLU A 162 35.79 7.80 -38.59
N ASP A 163 35.46 7.51 -39.86
CA ASP A 163 34.24 8.03 -40.49
C ASP A 163 32.99 7.30 -40.01
N TYR A 164 31.87 8.02 -39.83
CA TYR A 164 30.57 7.39 -39.57
C TYR A 164 29.82 7.17 -40.87
N VAL A 165 29.48 5.91 -41.16
CA VAL A 165 28.75 5.51 -42.37
C VAL A 165 27.33 5.12 -42.00
N VAL A 166 26.35 5.73 -42.69
CA VAL A 166 24.95 5.31 -42.62
C VAL A 166 24.71 4.24 -43.67
N ALA A 167 24.46 3.00 -43.24
CA ALA A 167 24.24 1.86 -44.11
C ALA A 167 22.83 1.28 -43.92
N GLU A 168 22.23 0.82 -45.01
CA GLU A 168 21.02 -0.01 -44.98
C GLU A 168 21.41 -1.47 -45.16
N ILE A 169 21.19 -2.28 -44.13
CA ILE A 169 21.54 -3.71 -44.15
C ILE A 169 20.26 -4.51 -44.32
N LYS A 170 20.28 -5.45 -45.28
CA LYS A 170 19.20 -6.40 -45.51
C LYS A 170 19.73 -7.81 -45.41
N GLY A 171 19.43 -8.48 -44.29
CA GLY A 171 19.77 -9.88 -44.09
C GLY A 171 18.89 -10.81 -44.92
N LYS A 172 19.45 -11.93 -45.38
CA LYS A 172 18.70 -13.04 -45.97
C LYS A 172 19.00 -14.30 -45.17
N ASP A 173 17.96 -14.92 -44.62
CA ASP A 173 18.10 -16.19 -43.90
C ASP A 173 18.50 -17.30 -44.88
N THR A 174 19.62 -17.97 -44.62
CA THR A 174 20.19 -19.01 -45.48
C THR A 174 19.36 -20.30 -45.50
N LYS A 175 18.55 -20.57 -44.46
CA LYS A 175 17.70 -21.77 -44.38
C LYS A 175 16.32 -21.57 -45.00
N THR A 176 15.66 -20.46 -44.68
CA THR A 176 14.30 -20.19 -45.16
C THR A 176 14.24 -19.35 -46.42
N LYS A 177 15.39 -18.82 -46.88
CA LYS A 177 15.54 -17.89 -48.03
C LYS A 177 14.70 -16.62 -47.92
N LYS A 178 14.06 -16.35 -46.77
CA LYS A 178 13.28 -15.14 -46.53
C LYS A 178 14.20 -13.97 -46.20
N HIS A 179 13.79 -12.78 -46.64
CA HIS A 179 14.47 -11.55 -46.29
C HIS A 179 14.03 -11.09 -44.90
N LEU A 180 15.01 -10.72 -44.08
CA LEU A 180 14.79 -10.04 -42.81
C LEU A 180 14.43 -8.57 -43.05
N PRO A 181 13.79 -7.89 -42.08
CA PRO A 181 13.53 -6.46 -42.18
C PRO A 181 14.83 -5.69 -42.45
N THR A 182 14.73 -4.66 -43.30
CA THR A 182 15.85 -3.75 -43.55
C THR A 182 16.07 -2.91 -42.31
N GLU A 183 17.31 -2.88 -41.81
CA GLU A 183 17.70 -2.05 -40.68
C GLU A 183 18.67 -0.96 -41.15
N LYS A 184 18.38 0.28 -40.73
CA LYS A 184 19.29 1.42 -40.89
C LYS A 184 20.25 1.42 -39.72
N VAL A 185 21.54 1.31 -40.00
CA VAL A 185 22.58 1.24 -38.97
C VAL A 185 23.62 2.32 -39.26
N VAL A 186 24.10 2.97 -38.19
CA VAL A 186 25.26 3.85 -38.23
C VAL A 186 26.45 3.05 -37.76
N ILE A 187 27.49 2.95 -38.58
CA ILE A 187 28.69 2.16 -38.32
C ILE A 187 29.88 3.11 -38.31
N LEU A 188 30.74 3.01 -37.30
CA LEU A 188 32.05 3.63 -37.31
C LEU A 188 32.95 2.82 -38.25
N ALA A 189 33.45 3.44 -39.31
CA ALA A 189 34.47 2.87 -40.16
C ALA A 189 35.78 2.81 -39.37
N GLY A 190 36.27 1.61 -39.13
CA GLY A 190 37.49 1.34 -38.37
C GLY A 190 37.89 -0.12 -38.52
#